data_AF-A0A965N627-F1
#
_entry.id   AF-A0A965N627-F1
#
_cell.length_a   1.000
_cell.length_b   1.000
_cell.length_c   1.000
_cell.angle_alpha   90.00
_cell.angle_beta   90.00
_cell.angle_gamma   90.00
#
_symmetry.space_group_name_H-M   'P 1'
#
loop_
_entity.id
_entity.type
_entity.pdbx_description
1 polymer ?
#
loop_
_entity_poly.entity_id
_entity_poly.type
_entity_poly.pdbx_seq_one_letter_code
_entity_poly.pdbx_strand_id
1 'polypeptide(L)'
;MPTTLSAKPIIDVPLWRPEAPTVATHAAGGCLTSDMRNDATRIPLLFFLRSGTAFDTFDPIVGEWLPLTSPALNGTFGAGAACVFHPAGPVGFLAAGSTSTVLNLSTALLAAVGANQLANRGDGVGFTIRITGNTAGGSGKVEERTIIANTGGTTTPAITLSSALSFVPATGDVYEILSGRVFLLNAGTSQTNIWRYYDIATNSYNSVGLAFANLPATISTDSALVALAEHYVPFDRAPGSGFVSGAGSYNVASPIQCIVATATAASSITGGGMSAIRADEYRNFQIRIVEDTGTPTAVGQRRRISTHTAGATAVFTLAGAWTVTPSSTAKFVVENDNDKILLRTSGTTSLYNYSIAGNAWDITTWAAPVAHGAGNVAAQSFGIGWDSTATPSSTSSGAVTPATSMCWTLPVPPLALGAMPSLTASPANSSPPAPVGAIYPPRLVDGISS
;
A
#
# COMPACT_ATOMS: atom_id res chain seq x y z
N MET A 1 8.47 25.17 5.39
CA MET A 1 7.11 25.65 5.13
C MET A 1 6.40 25.80 6.46
N PRO A 2 5.77 26.95 6.76
CA PRO A 2 4.86 27.03 7.89
C PRO A 2 3.63 26.17 7.55
N THR A 3 3.42 25.07 8.27
CA THR A 3 2.16 24.34 8.21
C THR A 3 1.15 25.10 9.03
N THR A 4 0.31 25.90 8.38
CA THR A 4 -0.90 26.44 9.01
C THR A 4 -1.87 25.28 9.21
N LEU A 5 -1.68 24.55 10.31
CA LEU A 5 -2.72 23.67 10.83
C LEU A 5 -3.92 24.59 11.11
N SER A 6 -5.03 24.37 10.41
CA SER A 6 -6.28 25.11 10.61
C SER A 6 -6.98 24.66 11.90
N ALA A 7 -6.20 24.52 12.98
CA ALA A 7 -6.68 24.15 14.29
C ALA A 7 -7.56 25.28 14.80
N LYS A 8 -8.85 24.99 14.99
CA LYS A 8 -9.80 25.92 15.56
C LYS A 8 -9.47 26.04 17.06
N PRO A 9 -9.20 27.26 17.57
CA PRO A 9 -9.02 27.47 18.99
C PRO A 9 -10.18 26.85 19.77
N ILE A 10 -9.88 26.22 20.91
CA ILE A 10 -10.84 25.58 21.83
C ILE A 10 -11.47 24.27 21.29
N ILE A 11 -11.61 24.09 19.97
CA ILE A 11 -12.19 22.87 19.38
C ILE A 11 -11.13 21.79 19.19
N ASP A 12 -10.00 22.17 18.60
CA ASP A 12 -8.87 21.28 18.31
C ASP A 12 -7.87 21.34 19.47
N VAL A 13 -8.29 20.76 20.60
CA VAL A 13 -7.48 20.72 21.82
C VAL A 13 -6.44 19.60 21.71
N PRO A 14 -5.17 19.82 22.10
CA PRO A 14 -4.15 18.77 22.13
C PRO A 14 -4.35 17.83 23.33
N LEU A 15 -5.49 17.13 23.35
CA LEU A 15 -5.84 16.15 24.36
C LEU A 15 -6.05 14.78 23.72
N TRP A 16 -5.72 13.74 24.46
CA TRP A 16 -6.04 12.37 24.07
C TRP A 16 -7.54 12.15 24.18
N ARG A 17 -8.16 11.72 23.07
CA ARG A 17 -9.54 11.26 23.05
C ARG A 17 -9.53 9.74 23.02
N PRO A 18 -10.05 9.06 24.06
CA PRO A 18 -10.24 7.62 23.98
C PRO A 18 -11.34 7.32 22.96
N GLU A 19 -11.09 6.32 22.12
CA GLU A 19 -12.10 5.70 21.25
C GLU A 19 -12.72 4.49 21.95
N ALA A 20 -13.67 3.81 21.29
CA ALA A 20 -14.25 2.58 21.82
C ALA A 20 -13.15 1.56 22.21
N PRO A 21 -13.26 0.95 23.41
CA PRO A 21 -12.30 -0.06 23.82
C PRO A 21 -12.37 -1.28 22.90
N THR A 22 -11.23 -1.94 22.69
CA THR A 22 -11.16 -3.20 21.94
C THR A 22 -12.13 -4.24 22.51
N VAL A 23 -12.72 -5.07 21.64
CA VAL A 23 -13.74 -6.10 21.99
C VAL A 23 -13.34 -6.98 23.17
N ALA A 24 -12.05 -7.24 23.34
CA ALA A 24 -11.49 -7.97 24.49
C ALA A 24 -10.02 -7.61 24.70
N THR A 25 -9.45 -8.07 25.81
CA THR A 25 -8.02 -7.96 26.09
C THR A 25 -7.19 -8.65 24.99
N HIS A 26 -6.05 -8.06 24.67
CA HIS A 26 -5.11 -8.57 23.68
C HIS A 26 -3.89 -9.19 24.36
N ALA A 27 -3.23 -10.11 23.65
CA ALA A 27 -1.99 -10.72 24.09
C ALA A 27 -0.78 -9.90 23.63
N ALA A 28 0.40 -10.19 24.20
CA ALA A 28 1.66 -9.69 23.66
C ALA A 28 1.80 -10.11 22.18
N GLY A 29 2.21 -9.18 21.31
CA GLY A 29 2.25 -9.40 19.86
C GLY A 29 0.97 -9.00 19.10
N GLY A 30 -0.06 -8.50 19.80
CA GLY A 30 -1.19 -7.87 19.12
C GLY A 30 -0.73 -6.75 18.19
N CYS A 31 -1.23 -6.72 16.95
CA CYS A 31 -0.75 -5.77 15.93
C CYS A 31 -1.89 -5.22 15.07
N LEU A 32 -1.73 -3.95 14.68
CA LEU A 32 -2.67 -3.20 13.84
C LEU A 32 -2.10 -2.99 12.45
N THR A 33 -2.98 -2.94 11.47
CA THR A 33 -2.63 -2.50 10.12
C THR A 33 -3.80 -1.77 9.45
N SER A 34 -3.47 -0.94 8.46
CA SER A 34 -4.41 -0.12 7.72
C SER A 34 -3.99 -0.03 6.27
N ASP A 35 -4.94 0.32 5.41
CA ASP A 35 -4.62 0.69 4.04
C ASP A 35 -3.89 2.04 4.00
N MET A 36 -2.66 2.03 3.47
CA MET A 36 -1.80 3.22 3.40
C MET A 36 -1.93 3.99 2.08
N ARG A 37 -2.93 3.67 1.23
CA ARG A 37 -3.24 4.51 0.07
C ARG A 37 -3.54 5.95 0.52
N ASN A 38 -2.99 6.91 -0.21
CA ASN A 38 -3.05 8.34 0.11
C ASN A 38 -4.26 9.05 -0.51
N ASP A 39 -5.24 8.31 -1.05
CA ASP A 39 -6.43 8.85 -1.68
C ASP A 39 -7.72 8.27 -1.08
N ALA A 40 -8.86 8.64 -1.69
CA ALA A 40 -10.17 8.17 -1.26
C ALA A 40 -10.42 6.68 -1.55
N THR A 41 -9.59 5.98 -2.35
CA THR A 41 -9.78 4.56 -2.66
C THR A 41 -9.33 3.63 -1.54
N ARG A 42 -8.62 4.16 -0.53
CA ARG A 42 -8.19 3.42 0.66
C ARG A 42 -9.36 2.80 1.42
N ILE A 43 -9.16 1.61 1.99
CA ILE A 43 -10.12 1.00 2.90
C ILE A 43 -10.24 1.85 4.17
N PRO A 44 -11.46 2.22 4.61
CA PRO A 44 -11.65 3.10 5.76
C PRO A 44 -11.44 2.40 7.12
N LEU A 45 -11.23 1.09 7.12
CA LEU A 45 -11.14 0.27 8.33
C LEU A 45 -9.70 0.07 8.80
N LEU A 46 -9.56 -0.01 10.12
CA LEU A 46 -8.35 -0.48 10.80
C LEU A 46 -8.52 -1.97 11.13
N PHE A 47 -7.48 -2.77 10.93
CA PHE A 47 -7.51 -4.21 11.20
C PHE A 47 -6.61 -4.56 12.37
N PHE A 48 -7.09 -5.39 13.29
CA PHE A 48 -6.40 -5.77 14.51
C PHE A 48 -6.29 -7.28 14.65
N LEU A 49 -5.07 -7.80 14.56
CA LEU A 49 -4.76 -9.17 14.95
C LEU A 49 -4.56 -9.22 16.46
N ARG A 50 -5.65 -9.51 17.18
CA ARG A 50 -5.69 -9.51 18.65
C ARG A 50 -5.10 -10.80 19.25
N SER A 51 -5.31 -11.93 18.59
CA SER A 51 -4.77 -13.24 18.98
C SER A 51 -4.78 -14.22 17.79
N GLY A 52 -4.21 -15.41 17.96
CA GLY A 52 -4.23 -16.45 16.93
C GLY A 52 -5.63 -16.91 16.51
N THR A 53 -6.66 -16.62 17.32
CA THR A 53 -8.06 -16.98 17.05
C THR A 53 -9.01 -15.79 17.05
N ALA A 54 -8.48 -14.56 17.06
CA ALA A 54 -9.31 -13.36 17.05
C ALA A 54 -8.71 -12.27 16.16
N PHE A 55 -9.51 -11.83 15.20
CA PHE A 55 -9.22 -10.76 14.27
C PHE A 55 -10.40 -9.80 14.30
N ASP A 56 -10.13 -8.51 14.50
CA ASP A 56 -11.18 -7.50 14.64
C ASP A 56 -10.92 -6.35 13.66
N THR A 57 -11.95 -5.59 13.33
CA THR A 57 -11.84 -4.32 12.61
C THR A 57 -12.40 -3.18 13.43
N PHE A 58 -11.79 -2.01 13.31
CA PHE A 58 -12.34 -0.76 13.84
C PHE A 58 -12.79 0.13 12.69
N ASP A 59 -14.02 0.61 12.80
CA ASP A 59 -14.57 1.61 11.88
C ASP A 59 -14.45 3.00 12.53
N PRO A 60 -13.57 3.89 12.03
CA PRO A 60 -13.39 5.23 12.58
C PRO A 60 -14.57 6.17 12.30
N ILE A 61 -15.48 5.82 11.38
CA ILE A 61 -16.68 6.62 11.09
C ILE A 61 -17.73 6.41 12.18
N VAL A 62 -17.95 5.15 12.57
CA VAL A 62 -18.91 4.79 13.62
C VAL A 62 -18.27 4.85 15.01
N GLY A 63 -16.94 4.71 15.08
CA GLY A 63 -16.18 4.69 16.33
C GLY A 63 -16.31 3.36 17.08
N GLU A 64 -16.49 2.24 16.38
CA GLU A 64 -16.81 0.94 16.99
C GLU A 64 -15.94 -0.20 16.46
N TRP A 65 -15.78 -1.24 17.30
CA TRP A 65 -15.08 -2.48 16.94
C TRP A 65 -16.06 -3.57 16.49
N LEU A 66 -15.69 -4.27 15.43
CA LEU A 66 -16.43 -5.39 14.85
C LEU A 66 -15.53 -6.62 14.83
N PRO A 67 -15.90 -7.74 15.50
CA PRO A 67 -15.14 -8.97 15.39
C PRO A 67 -15.32 -9.57 13.99
N LEU A 68 -14.22 -10.00 13.39
CA LEU A 68 -14.21 -10.79 12.17
C LEU A 68 -14.14 -12.29 12.49
N THR A 69 -14.33 -13.11 11.46
CA THR A 69 -14.17 -14.56 11.57
C THR A 69 -12.78 -14.91 12.12
N SER A 70 -12.67 -16.00 12.89
CA SER A 70 -11.38 -16.42 13.47
C SER A 70 -10.34 -16.75 12.38
N PRO A 71 -9.11 -16.22 12.46
CA PRO A 71 -8.04 -16.56 11.54
C PRO A 71 -7.45 -17.95 11.81
N ALA A 72 -7.71 -18.55 12.98
CA ALA A 72 -7.21 -19.86 13.39
C ALA A 72 -5.73 -20.10 13.02
N LEU A 73 -4.87 -19.16 13.40
CA LEU A 73 -3.44 -19.26 13.17
C LEU A 73 -2.81 -20.27 14.13
N ASN A 74 -1.95 -21.14 13.60
CA ASN A 74 -1.19 -22.07 14.42
C ASN A 74 0.03 -21.37 15.05
N GLY A 75 0.60 -21.98 16.09
CA GLY A 75 1.70 -21.41 16.87
C GLY A 75 1.22 -20.81 18.19
N THR A 76 2.17 -20.61 19.10
CA THR A 76 1.90 -19.93 20.37
C THR A 76 1.88 -18.43 20.10
N PHE A 77 0.69 -17.82 20.15
CA PHE A 77 0.56 -16.38 19.97
C PHE A 77 1.35 -15.62 21.03
N GLY A 78 2.12 -14.63 20.59
CA GLY A 78 3.09 -13.94 21.41
C GLY A 78 3.85 -12.86 20.63
N ALA A 79 4.87 -12.29 21.27
CA ALA A 79 5.76 -11.32 20.63
C ALA A 79 6.32 -11.86 19.30
N GLY A 80 6.22 -11.05 18.25
CA GLY A 80 6.59 -11.43 16.89
C GLY A 80 5.44 -11.80 15.97
N ALA A 81 4.21 -11.95 16.49
CA ALA A 81 3.04 -11.89 15.65
C ALA A 81 2.97 -10.51 14.96
N ALA A 82 2.61 -10.50 13.69
CA ALA A 82 2.61 -9.30 12.85
C ALA A 82 1.51 -9.39 11.79
N CYS A 83 1.01 -8.24 11.35
CA CYS A 83 0.10 -8.15 10.22
C CYS A 83 0.47 -7.01 9.29
N VAL A 84 0.06 -7.11 8.03
CA VAL A 84 0.25 -6.05 7.03
C VAL A 84 -0.88 -6.04 6.02
N PHE A 85 -1.37 -4.85 5.71
CA PHE A 85 -2.32 -4.62 4.63
C PHE A 85 -1.60 -4.52 3.28
N HIS A 86 -2.12 -5.26 2.30
CA HIS A 86 -1.71 -5.17 0.91
C HIS A 86 -2.93 -4.80 0.04
N PRO A 87 -2.96 -3.69 -0.72
CA PRO A 87 -4.10 -3.22 -1.52
C PRO A 87 -4.60 -4.16 -2.63
N ALA A 88 -3.79 -5.11 -3.09
CA ALA A 88 -4.21 -6.08 -4.09
C ALA A 88 -5.18 -7.13 -3.51
N GLY A 89 -6.40 -7.19 -4.04
CA GLY A 89 -7.44 -8.17 -3.68
C GLY A 89 -7.59 -9.30 -4.71
N PRO A 90 -8.80 -9.87 -4.86
CA PRO A 90 -9.08 -10.92 -5.84
C PRO A 90 -8.75 -10.51 -7.28
N VAL A 91 -8.07 -11.39 -7.99
CA VAL A 91 -7.69 -11.25 -9.40
C VAL A 91 -8.22 -12.44 -10.17
N GLY A 92 -8.63 -12.23 -11.41
CA GLY A 92 -9.04 -13.31 -12.29
C GLY A 92 -9.38 -12.83 -13.68
N PHE A 93 -10.09 -13.66 -14.42
CA PHE A 93 -10.50 -13.40 -15.80
C PHE A 93 -11.99 -13.08 -15.92
N LEU A 94 -12.32 -12.30 -16.93
CA LEU A 94 -13.69 -11.99 -17.32
C LEU A 94 -14.26 -13.09 -18.23
N ALA A 95 -15.56 -13.32 -18.09
CA ALA A 95 -16.37 -14.18 -18.94
C ALA A 95 -16.91 -13.43 -20.16
N ALA A 96 -17.46 -14.19 -21.11
CA ALA A 96 -18.24 -13.64 -22.22
C ALA A 96 -19.48 -12.86 -21.73
N GLY A 97 -19.97 -11.95 -22.57
CA GLY A 97 -21.16 -11.15 -22.28
C GLY A 97 -20.95 -9.97 -21.33
N SER A 98 -19.70 -9.68 -20.95
CA SER A 98 -19.37 -8.41 -20.30
C SER A 98 -19.67 -7.24 -21.25
N THR A 99 -20.16 -6.14 -20.69
CA THR A 99 -20.37 -4.85 -21.37
C THR A 99 -19.42 -3.81 -20.80
N SER A 100 -19.47 -2.57 -21.29
CA SER A 100 -18.66 -1.47 -20.73
C SER A 100 -19.09 -1.05 -19.31
N THR A 101 -20.26 -1.48 -18.82
CA THR A 101 -20.79 -1.13 -17.48
C THR A 101 -21.09 -2.34 -16.60
N VAL A 102 -21.18 -3.55 -17.18
CA VAL A 102 -21.45 -4.79 -16.44
C VAL A 102 -20.38 -5.81 -16.77
N LEU A 103 -19.71 -6.32 -15.74
CA LEU A 103 -18.65 -7.31 -15.86
C LEU A 103 -19.15 -8.65 -15.38
N ASN A 104 -18.93 -9.69 -16.17
CA ASN A 104 -19.18 -11.07 -15.76
C ASN A 104 -17.84 -11.73 -15.44
N LEU A 105 -17.69 -12.29 -14.23
CA LEU A 105 -16.47 -12.98 -13.85
C LEU A 105 -16.51 -14.43 -14.33
N SER A 106 -15.39 -14.94 -14.87
CA SER A 106 -15.22 -16.38 -15.13
C SER A 106 -14.40 -17.08 -14.05
N THR A 107 -13.49 -16.35 -13.42
CA THR A 107 -12.74 -16.85 -12.26
C THR A 107 -13.56 -16.68 -10.98
N ALA A 108 -13.70 -17.76 -10.22
CA ALA A 108 -14.39 -17.74 -8.94
C ALA A 108 -13.61 -16.91 -7.91
N LEU A 109 -14.33 -16.05 -7.19
CA LEU A 109 -13.86 -15.46 -5.94
C LEU A 109 -13.67 -16.56 -4.88
N LEU A 110 -12.86 -16.27 -3.86
CA LEU A 110 -12.50 -17.21 -2.79
C LEU A 110 -13.72 -17.73 -2.01
N ALA A 111 -14.74 -16.90 -1.85
CA ALA A 111 -16.03 -17.26 -1.29
C ALA A 111 -17.16 -16.53 -2.04
N ALA A 112 -18.38 -17.06 -1.92
CA ALA A 112 -19.56 -16.41 -2.46
C ALA A 112 -19.79 -15.08 -1.75
N VAL A 113 -20.09 -14.03 -2.53
CA VAL A 113 -20.37 -12.69 -1.99
C VAL A 113 -21.87 -12.48 -1.81
N GLY A 114 -22.25 -11.69 -0.82
CA GLY A 114 -23.61 -11.17 -0.66
C GLY A 114 -23.99 -10.21 -1.79
N ALA A 115 -25.29 -10.02 -1.98
CA ALA A 115 -25.78 -9.00 -2.92
C ALA A 115 -25.29 -7.62 -2.48
N ASN A 116 -24.72 -6.86 -3.42
CA ASN A 116 -24.13 -5.53 -3.18
C ASN A 116 -23.01 -5.47 -2.12
N GLN A 117 -22.46 -6.60 -1.67
CA GLN A 117 -21.31 -6.63 -0.76
C GLN A 117 -20.10 -5.89 -1.34
N LEU A 118 -19.84 -6.01 -2.63
CA LEU A 118 -18.70 -5.35 -3.29
C LEU A 118 -18.94 -3.85 -3.54
N ALA A 119 -20.20 -3.42 -3.48
CA ALA A 119 -20.61 -2.04 -3.62
C ALA A 119 -20.55 -1.23 -2.31
N ASN A 120 -20.15 -1.86 -1.20
CA ASN A 120 -19.95 -1.19 0.08
C ASN A 120 -18.72 -1.74 0.80
N ARG A 121 -17.66 -0.94 0.89
CA ARG A 121 -16.41 -1.27 1.59
C ARG A 121 -16.40 -0.89 3.08
N GLY A 122 -17.52 -0.38 3.60
CA GLY A 122 -17.68 0.06 5.00
C GLY A 122 -18.13 1.52 5.16
N ASP A 123 -17.95 2.37 4.14
CA ASP A 123 -18.28 3.81 4.19
C ASP A 123 -19.38 4.21 3.18
N GLY A 124 -20.12 3.24 2.65
CA GLY A 124 -21.15 3.48 1.63
C GLY A 124 -20.61 3.68 0.21
N VAL A 125 -19.31 3.47 -0.02
CA VAL A 125 -18.68 3.47 -1.34
C VAL A 125 -18.23 2.04 -1.69
N GLY A 126 -18.33 1.65 -2.96
CA GLY A 126 -17.86 0.34 -3.39
C GLY A 126 -16.34 0.24 -3.53
N PHE A 127 -15.85 -0.99 -3.68
CA PHE A 127 -14.44 -1.20 -4.00
C PHE A 127 -14.12 -0.70 -5.40
N THR A 128 -12.88 -0.25 -5.61
CA THR A 128 -12.35 -0.02 -6.95
C THR A 128 -12.05 -1.36 -7.61
N ILE A 129 -12.46 -1.53 -8.87
CA ILE A 129 -12.08 -2.64 -9.73
C ILE A 129 -11.27 -2.12 -10.91
N ARG A 130 -10.14 -2.77 -11.16
CA ARG A 130 -9.29 -2.55 -12.33
C ARG A 130 -9.60 -3.59 -13.38
N ILE A 131 -9.73 -3.13 -14.63
CA ILE A 131 -9.87 -3.97 -15.81
C ILE A 131 -8.67 -3.76 -16.71
N THR A 132 -8.05 -4.87 -17.11
CA THR A 132 -6.89 -4.91 -17.98
C THR A 132 -7.26 -5.64 -19.26
N GLY A 133 -7.38 -4.89 -20.36
CA GLY A 133 -7.75 -5.38 -21.67
C GLY A 133 -6.61 -6.10 -22.39
N ASN A 134 -6.10 -7.18 -21.80
CA ASN A 134 -4.83 -7.82 -22.20
C ASN A 134 -4.99 -9.18 -22.88
N THR A 135 -6.20 -9.57 -23.29
CA THR A 135 -6.35 -10.73 -24.17
C THR A 135 -5.87 -10.43 -25.60
N ALA A 136 -5.66 -11.47 -26.40
CA ALA A 136 -5.35 -11.30 -27.83
C ALA A 136 -6.54 -10.62 -28.54
N GLY A 137 -6.28 -9.48 -29.19
CA GLY A 137 -7.34 -8.64 -29.78
C GLY A 137 -8.11 -7.80 -28.75
N GLY A 138 -7.68 -7.79 -27.49
CA GLY A 138 -8.20 -6.90 -26.44
C GLY A 138 -7.84 -5.42 -26.68
N SER A 139 -8.35 -4.55 -25.82
CA SER A 139 -8.19 -3.10 -25.99
C SER A 139 -6.76 -2.58 -25.80
N GLY A 140 -5.91 -3.34 -25.09
CA GLY A 140 -4.59 -2.89 -24.68
C GLY A 140 -4.63 -1.76 -23.66
N LYS A 141 -5.72 -1.61 -22.89
CA LYS A 141 -5.90 -0.53 -21.91
C LYS A 141 -6.10 -1.06 -20.49
N VAL A 142 -5.66 -0.29 -19.51
CA VAL A 142 -6.04 -0.43 -18.10
C VAL A 142 -6.99 0.69 -17.70
N GLU A 143 -8.12 0.34 -17.12
CA GLU A 143 -9.11 1.30 -16.59
C GLU A 143 -9.63 0.86 -15.24
N GLU A 144 -9.91 1.82 -14.37
CA GLU A 144 -10.40 1.59 -13.01
C GLU A 144 -11.75 2.26 -12.79
N ARG A 145 -12.67 1.56 -12.12
CA ARG A 145 -14.02 2.04 -11.80
C ARG A 145 -14.42 1.62 -10.40
N THR A 146 -15.36 2.36 -9.81
CA THR A 146 -16.01 1.96 -8.56
C THR A 146 -17.12 0.96 -8.85
N ILE A 147 -17.22 -0.09 -8.06
CA ILE A 147 -18.34 -1.02 -8.10
C ILE A 147 -19.56 -0.37 -7.44
N ILE A 148 -20.71 -0.35 -8.11
CA ILE A 148 -21.96 0.21 -7.56
C ILE A 148 -23.03 -0.84 -7.27
N ALA A 149 -22.89 -2.04 -7.83
CA ALA A 149 -23.75 -3.18 -7.52
C ALA A 149 -23.05 -4.49 -7.86
N ASN A 150 -23.44 -5.58 -7.18
CA ASN A 150 -23.10 -6.93 -7.59
C ASN A 150 -24.21 -7.91 -7.25
N THR A 151 -24.39 -8.94 -8.06
CA THR A 151 -25.28 -10.06 -7.73
C THR A 151 -24.72 -10.85 -6.55
N GLY A 152 -25.59 -11.45 -5.73
CA GLY A 152 -25.21 -12.23 -4.55
C GLY A 152 -25.37 -13.75 -4.71
N GLY A 153 -24.85 -14.50 -3.74
CA GLY A 153 -25.08 -15.95 -3.62
C GLY A 153 -24.24 -16.82 -4.55
N THR A 154 -23.23 -16.24 -5.20
CA THR A 154 -22.33 -16.93 -6.13
C THR A 154 -20.89 -16.44 -5.96
N THR A 155 -19.92 -17.28 -6.32
CA THR A 155 -18.50 -16.95 -6.38
C THR A 155 -18.13 -16.21 -7.68
N THR A 156 -19.02 -16.15 -8.67
CA THR A 156 -18.81 -15.42 -9.94
C THR A 156 -19.93 -14.39 -10.14
N PRO A 157 -20.00 -13.34 -9.31
CA PRO A 157 -21.06 -12.34 -9.42
C PRO A 157 -20.94 -11.54 -10.72
N ALA A 158 -22.07 -11.06 -11.23
CA ALA A 158 -22.07 -9.95 -12.18
C ALA A 158 -21.85 -8.64 -11.40
N ILE A 159 -20.95 -7.79 -11.89
CA ILE A 159 -20.52 -6.55 -11.23
C ILE A 159 -20.94 -5.36 -12.10
N THR A 160 -21.61 -4.37 -11.52
CA THR A 160 -22.00 -3.12 -12.20
C THR A 160 -21.07 -1.98 -11.81
N LEU A 161 -20.60 -1.23 -12.80
CA LEU A 161 -19.64 -0.14 -12.65
C LEU A 161 -20.33 1.23 -12.55
N SER A 162 -19.70 2.17 -11.83
CA SER A 162 -20.19 3.54 -11.67
C SER A 162 -20.26 4.34 -12.97
N SER A 163 -19.44 3.99 -13.96
CA SER A 163 -19.44 4.58 -15.29
C SER A 163 -18.89 3.61 -16.32
N ALA A 164 -19.16 3.87 -17.60
CA ALA A 164 -18.70 3.03 -18.69
C ALA A 164 -17.16 3.05 -18.84
N LEU A 165 -16.58 1.91 -19.18
CA LEU A 165 -15.22 1.78 -19.69
C LEU A 165 -15.13 2.34 -21.12
N SER A 166 -13.95 2.80 -21.56
CA SER A 166 -13.75 3.27 -22.95
C SER A 166 -13.71 2.15 -24.00
N PHE A 167 -13.79 0.89 -23.54
CA PHE A 167 -13.83 -0.31 -24.36
C PHE A 167 -14.80 -1.32 -23.75
N VAL A 168 -15.26 -2.28 -24.56
CA VAL A 168 -15.98 -3.45 -24.05
C VAL A 168 -14.94 -4.51 -23.69
N PRO A 169 -14.85 -4.95 -22.43
CA PRO A 169 -13.91 -5.99 -22.05
C PRO A 169 -14.18 -7.30 -22.80
N ALA A 170 -13.11 -7.90 -23.30
CA ALA A 170 -13.16 -9.16 -24.00
C ALA A 170 -13.12 -10.35 -23.01
N THR A 171 -13.51 -11.53 -23.50
CA THR A 171 -13.37 -12.75 -22.70
C THR A 171 -11.90 -13.05 -22.46
N GLY A 172 -11.55 -13.34 -21.21
CA GLY A 172 -10.15 -13.55 -20.82
C GLY A 172 -9.37 -12.27 -20.50
N ASP A 173 -9.99 -11.09 -20.62
CA ASP A 173 -9.41 -9.87 -20.00
C ASP A 173 -9.35 -10.04 -18.48
N VAL A 174 -8.38 -9.40 -17.85
CA VAL A 174 -8.11 -9.55 -16.43
C VAL A 174 -8.88 -8.51 -15.63
N TYR A 175 -9.47 -8.94 -14.50
CA TYR A 175 -9.97 -8.05 -13.47
C TYR A 175 -9.12 -8.17 -12.19
N GLU A 176 -9.05 -7.08 -11.44
CA GLU A 176 -8.47 -7.04 -10.10
C GLU A 176 -9.34 -6.13 -9.22
N ILE A 177 -9.88 -6.67 -8.13
CA ILE A 177 -10.61 -5.88 -7.12
C ILE A 177 -9.60 -5.34 -6.12
N LEU A 178 -9.50 -4.01 -6.02
CA LEU A 178 -8.57 -3.30 -5.14
C LEU A 178 -9.14 -3.13 -3.71
N SER A 179 -9.73 -4.20 -3.20
CA SER A 179 -10.25 -4.29 -1.82
C SER A 179 -9.15 -4.49 -0.80
N GLY A 180 -8.00 -5.00 -1.24
CA GLY A 180 -6.91 -5.42 -0.38
C GLY A 180 -7.12 -6.75 0.33
N ARG A 181 -6.02 -7.19 0.93
CA ARG A 181 -5.89 -8.36 1.80
C ARG A 181 -5.07 -7.98 3.02
N VAL A 182 -5.38 -8.59 4.15
CA VAL A 182 -4.56 -8.48 5.35
C VAL A 182 -3.80 -9.78 5.53
N PHE A 183 -2.48 -9.73 5.44
CA PHE A 183 -1.64 -10.87 5.73
C PHE A 183 -1.34 -10.94 7.22
N LEU A 184 -1.41 -12.14 7.79
CA LEU A 184 -1.40 -12.40 9.22
C LEU A 184 -0.34 -13.46 9.53
N LEU A 185 0.65 -13.08 10.34
CA LEU A 185 1.72 -13.94 10.85
C LEU A 185 1.53 -14.14 12.34
N ASN A 186 1.54 -15.39 12.78
CA ASN A 186 1.61 -15.73 14.19
C ASN A 186 3.07 -15.95 14.65
N ALA A 187 3.28 -15.90 15.96
CA ALA A 187 4.54 -16.21 16.61
C ALA A 187 4.66 -17.71 16.94
N GLY A 188 5.82 -18.08 17.47
CA GLY A 188 6.17 -19.43 17.91
C GLY A 188 6.94 -20.22 16.85
N THR A 189 6.95 -21.55 17.01
CA THR A 189 7.60 -22.47 16.08
C THR A 189 6.89 -22.47 14.73
N SER A 190 7.67 -22.28 13.66
CA SER A 190 7.19 -22.26 12.28
C SER A 190 6.50 -23.58 11.91
N GLN A 191 5.24 -23.49 11.49
CA GLN A 191 4.39 -24.63 11.15
C GLN A 191 3.28 -24.22 10.17
N THR A 192 2.56 -25.19 9.62
CA THR A 192 1.41 -24.94 8.74
C THR A 192 0.40 -24.01 9.41
N ASN A 193 -0.21 -23.10 8.64
CA ASN A 193 -1.17 -22.08 9.09
C ASN A 193 -0.62 -21.02 10.05
N ILE A 194 0.70 -20.90 10.24
CA ILE A 194 1.29 -19.74 10.93
C ILE A 194 1.15 -18.44 10.12
N TRP A 195 1.05 -18.55 8.79
CA TRP A 195 0.95 -17.46 7.83
C TRP A 195 -0.31 -17.64 6.97
N ARG A 196 -1.19 -16.62 6.96
CA ARG A 196 -2.48 -16.62 6.24
C ARG A 196 -2.78 -15.23 5.71
N TYR A 197 -3.80 -15.11 4.87
CA TYR A 197 -4.40 -13.81 4.56
C TYR A 197 -5.91 -13.84 4.72
N TYR A 198 -6.45 -12.69 5.09
CA TYR A 198 -7.87 -12.36 5.06
C TYR A 198 -8.16 -11.52 3.81
N ASP A 199 -9.12 -11.95 3.01
CA ASP A 199 -9.57 -11.29 1.79
C ASP A 199 -10.79 -10.43 2.09
N ILE A 200 -10.63 -9.12 1.94
CA ILE A 200 -11.63 -8.13 2.37
C ILE A 200 -12.86 -8.15 1.47
N ALA A 201 -12.68 -8.31 0.15
CA ALA A 201 -13.80 -8.35 -0.79
C ALA A 201 -14.78 -9.50 -0.48
N THR A 202 -14.24 -10.67 -0.10
CA THR A 202 -15.05 -11.87 0.15
C THR A 202 -15.35 -12.14 1.61
N ASN A 203 -14.76 -11.37 2.54
CA ASN A 203 -14.83 -11.59 3.99
C ASN A 203 -14.44 -13.05 4.36
N SER A 204 -13.33 -13.53 3.80
CA SER A 204 -12.91 -14.92 3.97
C SER A 204 -11.40 -15.08 4.09
N TYR A 205 -10.95 -16.17 4.70
CA TYR A 205 -9.54 -16.53 4.75
C TYR A 205 -9.16 -17.43 3.59
N ASN A 206 -7.90 -17.37 3.18
CA ASN A 206 -7.33 -18.40 2.32
C ASN A 206 -7.62 -19.81 2.89
N SER A 207 -8.14 -20.71 2.05
CA SER A 207 -8.60 -22.04 2.48
C SER A 207 -7.47 -22.93 3.01
N VAL A 208 -6.26 -22.77 2.46
CA VAL A 208 -5.04 -23.47 2.88
C VAL A 208 -4.01 -22.44 3.29
N GLY A 209 -3.35 -22.65 4.44
CA GLY A 209 -2.27 -21.80 4.92
C GLY A 209 -1.20 -21.54 3.86
N LEU A 210 -0.62 -20.33 3.91
CA LEU A 210 0.44 -19.95 2.99
C LEU A 210 1.75 -20.66 3.35
N ALA A 211 2.71 -20.65 2.44
CA ALA A 211 4.01 -21.24 2.67
C ALA A 211 4.72 -20.55 3.85
N PHE A 212 5.38 -21.38 4.66
CA PHE A 212 6.16 -20.96 5.83
C PHE A 212 7.62 -21.43 5.75
N ALA A 213 7.98 -22.24 4.75
CA ALA A 213 9.36 -22.64 4.53
C ALA A 213 10.23 -21.38 4.35
N ASN A 214 11.46 -21.41 4.86
CA ASN A 214 12.41 -20.28 4.90
C ASN A 214 12.05 -19.13 5.85
N LEU A 215 10.96 -19.21 6.61
CA LEU A 215 10.81 -18.38 7.82
C LEU A 215 11.83 -18.80 8.89
N PRO A 216 12.09 -17.94 9.89
CA PRO A 216 12.82 -18.35 11.10
C PRO A 216 12.22 -19.63 11.69
N ALA A 217 13.06 -20.54 12.21
CA ALA A 217 12.57 -21.75 12.87
C ALA A 217 11.60 -21.44 14.03
N THR A 218 11.86 -20.33 14.73
CA THR A 218 11.00 -19.78 15.77
C THR A 218 10.92 -18.26 15.63
N ILE A 219 9.71 -17.72 15.68
CA ILE A 219 9.42 -16.28 15.74
C ILE A 219 9.03 -15.97 17.19
N SER A 220 9.94 -15.40 17.99
CA SER A 220 9.71 -15.21 19.43
C SER A 220 9.92 -13.78 19.92
N THR A 221 10.12 -12.85 19.01
CA THR A 221 10.45 -11.45 19.30
C THR A 221 9.82 -10.55 18.27
N ASP A 222 9.84 -9.23 18.50
CA ASP A 222 9.17 -8.25 17.65
C ASP A 222 9.49 -8.40 16.16
N SER A 223 8.42 -8.22 15.36
CA SER A 223 8.44 -8.37 13.92
C SER A 223 7.76 -7.18 13.25
N ALA A 224 8.32 -6.76 12.12
CA ALA A 224 7.77 -5.71 11.28
C ALA A 224 7.62 -6.23 9.85
N LEU A 225 6.42 -6.06 9.30
CA LEU A 225 6.09 -6.41 7.92
C LEU A 225 5.93 -5.14 7.07
N VAL A 226 6.40 -5.18 5.82
CA VAL A 226 6.21 -4.09 4.85
C VAL A 226 5.69 -4.68 3.55
N ALA A 227 4.51 -4.25 3.12
CA ALA A 227 3.96 -4.58 1.81
C ALA A 227 4.55 -3.64 0.76
N LEU A 228 5.23 -4.19 -0.25
CA LEU A 228 5.74 -3.42 -1.39
C LEU A 228 4.65 -3.26 -2.46
N ALA A 229 3.52 -2.68 -2.07
CA ALA A 229 2.36 -2.59 -2.95
C ALA A 229 2.48 -1.47 -4.00
N GLU A 230 1.96 -1.71 -5.20
CA GLU A 230 2.03 -0.73 -6.30
C GLU A 230 1.22 0.56 -6.05
N HIS A 231 0.18 0.49 -5.20
CA HIS A 231 -0.66 1.63 -4.85
C HIS A 231 -0.08 2.49 -3.73
N TYR A 232 1.00 2.04 -3.10
CA TYR A 232 1.74 2.78 -2.08
C TYR A 232 2.74 3.70 -2.79
N VAL A 233 2.25 4.89 -3.10
CA VAL A 233 2.95 5.93 -3.85
C VAL A 233 3.32 7.10 -2.94
N PRO A 234 4.24 7.99 -3.36
CA PRO A 234 4.50 9.26 -2.68
C PRO A 234 3.23 10.08 -2.43
N PHE A 235 3.25 10.89 -1.36
CA PHE A 235 2.06 11.65 -0.93
C PHE A 235 1.49 12.59 -1.99
N ASP A 236 2.32 13.05 -2.93
CA ASP A 236 1.99 13.97 -4.04
C ASP A 236 1.59 13.24 -5.33
N ARG A 237 1.43 11.91 -5.28
CA ARG A 237 1.06 11.06 -6.41
C ARG A 237 -0.27 10.37 -6.18
N ALA A 238 -0.98 10.06 -7.28
CA ALA A 238 -2.19 9.25 -7.22
C ALA A 238 -1.82 7.76 -7.21
N PRO A 239 -2.49 6.91 -6.43
CA PRO A 239 -2.30 5.47 -6.50
C PRO A 239 -2.40 4.96 -7.95
N GLY A 240 -1.45 4.11 -8.34
CA GLY A 240 -1.34 3.59 -9.71
C GLY A 240 -0.52 4.45 -10.68
N SER A 241 -0.10 5.69 -10.33
CA SER A 241 0.83 6.47 -11.18
C SER A 241 2.29 6.07 -11.03
N GLY A 242 2.61 5.29 -10.00
CA GLY A 242 3.99 4.96 -9.64
C GLY A 242 4.77 6.15 -9.06
N PHE A 243 6.09 5.98 -8.98
CA PHE A 243 7.03 6.92 -8.35
C PHE A 243 7.61 7.94 -9.34
N VAL A 244 7.59 7.63 -10.65
CA VAL A 244 8.16 8.47 -11.70
C VAL A 244 7.06 8.92 -12.65
N SER A 245 6.89 10.23 -12.82
CA SER A 245 6.02 10.77 -13.87
C SER A 245 6.73 10.85 -15.21
N GLY A 246 6.00 10.49 -16.27
CA GLY A 246 6.34 10.88 -17.63
C GLY A 246 5.26 11.76 -18.26
N ALA A 247 5.34 11.92 -19.58
CA ALA A 247 4.44 12.77 -20.36
C ALA A 247 3.08 12.12 -20.71
N GLY A 248 2.85 10.86 -20.34
CA GLY A 248 1.66 10.10 -20.70
C GLY A 248 0.59 10.08 -19.60
N SER A 249 -0.60 9.64 -19.99
CA SER A 249 -1.66 9.23 -19.05
C SER A 249 -2.43 8.02 -19.55
N TYR A 250 -3.04 7.29 -18.63
CA TYR A 250 -3.99 6.18 -18.88
C TYR A 250 -5.24 6.34 -18.01
N ASN A 251 -6.21 5.43 -18.10
CA ASN A 251 -7.52 5.51 -17.43
C ASN A 251 -8.33 6.78 -17.79
N VAL A 252 -8.86 6.83 -19.01
CA VAL A 252 -9.44 8.04 -19.62
C VAL A 252 -10.42 8.81 -18.74
N ALA A 253 -11.29 8.13 -17.99
CA ALA A 253 -12.29 8.78 -17.14
C ALA A 253 -11.72 9.45 -15.88
N SER A 254 -10.55 8.99 -15.42
CA SER A 254 -9.81 9.57 -14.30
C SER A 254 -8.32 9.45 -14.60
N PRO A 255 -7.77 10.36 -15.44
CA PRO A 255 -6.43 10.21 -15.99
C PRO A 255 -5.34 10.05 -14.92
N ILE A 256 -4.58 8.96 -15.02
CA ILE A 256 -3.44 8.66 -14.15
C ILE A 256 -2.16 8.86 -14.96
N GLN A 257 -1.19 9.59 -14.40
CA GLN A 257 0.10 9.85 -15.07
C GLN A 257 0.91 8.57 -15.25
N CYS A 258 1.63 8.47 -16.37
CA CYS A 258 2.52 7.36 -16.68
C CYS A 258 3.67 7.79 -17.60
N ILE A 259 4.61 6.88 -17.81
CA ILE A 259 5.74 7.04 -18.72
C ILE A 259 5.34 6.49 -20.09
N VAL A 260 5.77 7.17 -21.15
CA VAL A 260 5.63 6.66 -22.52
C VAL A 260 6.98 6.08 -22.95
N ALA A 261 6.97 4.85 -23.43
CA ALA A 261 8.15 4.22 -23.98
C ALA A 261 8.60 4.95 -25.25
N THR A 262 9.91 4.92 -25.51
CA THR A 262 10.51 5.38 -26.78
C THR A 262 11.26 4.26 -27.49
N ALA A 263 11.59 3.19 -26.78
CA ALA A 263 12.16 1.96 -27.31
C ALA A 263 11.88 0.79 -26.35
N THR A 264 11.79 -0.42 -26.88
CA THR A 264 11.65 -1.67 -26.12
C THR A 264 12.55 -2.75 -26.71
N ALA A 265 13.03 -3.64 -25.86
CA ALA A 265 13.70 -4.88 -26.25
C ALA A 265 13.27 -6.00 -25.29
N ALA A 266 13.73 -7.23 -25.52
CA ALA A 266 13.31 -8.39 -24.73
C ALA A 266 13.52 -8.22 -23.21
N SER A 267 14.61 -7.56 -22.80
CA SER A 267 14.97 -7.35 -21.39
C SER A 267 15.14 -5.89 -21.01
N SER A 268 14.61 -4.96 -21.81
CA SER A 268 14.68 -3.53 -21.50
C SER A 268 13.50 -2.73 -22.05
N ILE A 269 13.29 -1.57 -21.45
CA ILE A 269 12.36 -0.54 -21.93
C ILE A 269 12.96 0.83 -21.66
N THR A 270 12.87 1.72 -22.64
CA THR A 270 13.36 3.09 -22.53
C THR A 270 12.19 4.02 -22.30
N GLY A 271 12.17 4.71 -21.17
CA GLY A 271 11.18 5.75 -20.88
C GLY A 271 11.61 7.11 -21.42
N GLY A 272 10.67 7.92 -21.89
CA GLY A 272 10.92 9.30 -22.30
C GLY A 272 10.06 10.32 -21.54
N GLY A 273 10.53 11.57 -21.51
CA GLY A 273 9.78 12.71 -20.95
C GLY A 273 9.59 12.64 -19.44
N MET A 274 10.50 11.98 -18.72
CA MET A 274 10.47 11.86 -17.26
C MET A 274 11.16 13.05 -16.59
N SER A 275 10.85 13.29 -15.31
CA SER A 275 11.78 14.04 -14.46
C SER A 275 13.12 13.32 -14.40
N ALA A 276 14.23 14.04 -14.42
CA ALA A 276 15.55 13.42 -14.42
C ALA A 276 15.76 12.57 -13.15
N ILE A 277 16.06 11.28 -13.33
CA ILE A 277 16.35 10.32 -12.26
C ILE A 277 17.85 10.03 -12.18
N ARG A 278 18.35 9.61 -11.02
CA ARG A 278 19.73 9.12 -10.88
C ARG A 278 19.85 7.69 -11.40
N ALA A 279 21.06 7.26 -11.76
CA ALA A 279 21.29 5.87 -12.13
C ALA A 279 20.94 4.97 -10.93
N ASP A 280 20.21 3.89 -11.19
CA ASP A 280 19.80 2.87 -10.22
C ASP A 280 18.96 3.33 -9.02
N GLU A 281 18.40 4.54 -9.07
CA GLU A 281 17.48 5.06 -8.05
C GLU A 281 16.28 4.12 -7.79
N TYR A 282 15.76 3.50 -8.85
CA TYR A 282 14.61 2.58 -8.82
C TYR A 282 15.01 1.12 -9.07
N ARG A 283 16.24 0.73 -8.71
CA ARG A 283 16.62 -0.68 -8.67
C ARG A 283 15.72 -1.45 -7.69
N ASN A 284 15.31 -2.66 -8.04
CA ASN A 284 14.37 -3.51 -7.28
C ASN A 284 12.92 -3.01 -7.18
N PHE A 285 12.59 -1.87 -7.77
CA PHE A 285 11.22 -1.53 -8.13
C PHE A 285 10.78 -2.38 -9.33
N GLN A 286 9.51 -2.34 -9.70
CA GLN A 286 9.01 -2.98 -10.90
C GLN A 286 8.50 -1.96 -11.91
N ILE A 287 8.49 -2.39 -13.16
CA ILE A 287 7.73 -1.77 -14.24
C ILE A 287 6.46 -2.55 -14.44
N ARG A 288 5.34 -1.83 -14.61
CA ARG A 288 4.08 -2.40 -15.11
C ARG A 288 3.66 -1.70 -16.39
N ILE A 289 3.31 -2.49 -17.40
CA ILE A 289 2.72 -1.98 -18.64
C ILE A 289 1.24 -1.66 -18.36
N VAL A 290 0.83 -0.40 -18.55
CA VAL A 290 -0.52 0.09 -18.25
C VAL A 290 -1.35 0.37 -19.51
N GLU A 291 -0.70 0.53 -20.66
CA GLU A 291 -1.38 0.64 -21.94
C GLU A 291 -0.44 0.22 -23.07
N ASP A 292 -0.92 -0.60 -24.00
CA ASP A 292 -0.22 -0.97 -25.22
C ASP A 292 -1.26 -1.44 -26.25
N THR A 293 -1.73 -0.52 -27.07
CA THR A 293 -2.73 -0.85 -28.10
C THR A 293 -2.13 -1.57 -29.31
N GLY A 294 -0.80 -1.52 -29.49
CA GLY A 294 -0.10 -2.25 -30.54
C GLY A 294 0.13 -3.72 -30.19
N THR A 295 0.39 -4.00 -28.92
CA THR A 295 0.58 -5.35 -28.38
C THR A 295 -0.26 -5.53 -27.10
N PRO A 296 -1.60 -5.72 -27.19
CA PRO A 296 -2.48 -5.79 -26.02
C PRO A 296 -2.07 -6.83 -24.98
N THR A 297 -1.53 -7.98 -25.39
CA THR A 297 -1.05 -9.05 -24.50
C THR A 297 0.19 -8.67 -23.68
N ALA A 298 0.80 -7.52 -23.94
CA ALA A 298 1.87 -6.96 -23.11
C ALA A 298 1.34 -6.27 -21.84
N VAL A 299 0.09 -5.81 -21.87
CA VAL A 299 -0.51 -5.01 -20.79
C VAL A 299 -0.72 -5.84 -19.53
N GLY A 300 -0.40 -5.25 -18.38
CA GLY A 300 -0.46 -5.92 -17.08
C GLY A 300 0.78 -6.76 -16.74
N GLN A 301 1.71 -6.98 -17.68
CA GLN A 301 2.99 -7.59 -17.36
C GLN A 301 3.78 -6.69 -16.38
N ARG A 302 4.32 -7.32 -15.35
CA ARG A 302 5.17 -6.70 -14.32
C ARG A 302 6.58 -7.26 -14.40
N ARG A 303 7.60 -6.41 -14.31
CA ARG A 303 9.01 -6.82 -14.32
C ARG A 303 9.84 -5.99 -13.37
N ARG A 304 10.57 -6.65 -12.47
CA ARG A 304 11.54 -5.98 -11.58
C ARG A 304 12.67 -5.37 -12.39
N ILE A 305 13.09 -4.19 -11.99
CA ILE A 305 14.23 -3.44 -12.54
C ILE A 305 15.51 -3.98 -11.91
N SER A 306 16.41 -4.51 -12.73
CA SER A 306 17.74 -4.91 -12.31
C SER A 306 18.68 -3.71 -12.24
N THR A 307 18.61 -2.78 -13.19
CA THR A 307 19.44 -1.56 -13.24
C THR A 307 18.81 -0.56 -14.22
N HIS A 308 19.14 0.72 -14.11
CA HIS A 308 18.77 1.71 -15.13
C HIS A 308 19.74 2.89 -15.22
N THR A 309 19.78 3.53 -16.39
CA THR A 309 20.59 4.73 -16.62
C THR A 309 19.96 5.97 -15.94
N ALA A 310 20.75 7.03 -15.77
CA ALA A 310 20.27 8.33 -15.28
C ALA A 310 19.60 9.16 -16.40
N GLY A 311 18.88 10.22 -16.01
CA GLY A 311 18.37 11.26 -16.90
C GLY A 311 16.86 11.22 -17.12
N ALA A 312 16.35 12.15 -17.93
CA ALA A 312 14.94 12.25 -18.32
C ALA A 312 14.51 11.19 -19.36
N THR A 313 15.50 10.52 -19.95
CA THR A 313 15.34 9.37 -20.85
C THR A 313 16.22 8.24 -20.33
N ALA A 314 15.64 7.37 -19.52
CA ALA A 314 16.35 6.27 -18.88
C ALA A 314 16.04 4.94 -19.58
N VAL A 315 17.07 4.11 -19.73
CA VAL A 315 16.93 2.72 -20.16
C VAL A 315 16.84 1.85 -18.92
N PHE A 316 15.69 1.21 -18.71
CA PHE A 316 15.49 0.27 -17.62
C PHE A 316 15.80 -1.14 -18.09
N THR A 317 16.77 -1.78 -17.43
CA THR A 317 17.13 -3.19 -17.65
C THR A 317 16.42 -4.06 -16.62
N LEU A 318 15.77 -5.11 -17.09
CA LEU A 318 14.88 -5.94 -16.29
C LEU A 318 15.60 -7.15 -15.70
N ALA A 319 15.17 -7.60 -14.52
CA ALA A 319 15.67 -8.80 -13.87
C ALA A 319 15.28 -10.11 -14.60
N GLY A 320 14.30 -10.04 -15.50
CA GLY A 320 13.90 -11.12 -16.39
C GLY A 320 13.22 -10.56 -17.63
N ALA A 321 13.32 -11.29 -18.75
CA ALA A 321 12.75 -10.86 -20.03
C ALA A 321 11.22 -10.74 -19.98
N TRP A 322 10.65 -9.87 -20.82
CA TRP A 322 9.22 -9.82 -21.07
C TRP A 322 8.73 -11.17 -21.61
N THR A 323 7.53 -11.58 -21.22
CA THR A 323 6.89 -12.77 -21.81
C THR A 323 6.43 -12.43 -23.22
N VAL A 324 5.88 -11.22 -23.38
CA VAL A 324 5.59 -10.60 -24.67
C VAL A 324 6.22 -9.21 -24.65
N THR A 325 7.14 -8.94 -25.58
CA THR A 325 7.81 -7.64 -25.69
C THR A 325 6.78 -6.53 -25.97
N PRO A 326 6.70 -5.49 -25.13
CA PRO A 326 5.82 -4.35 -25.36
C PRO A 326 6.22 -3.55 -26.60
N SER A 327 5.29 -2.79 -27.16
CA SER A 327 5.52 -1.85 -28.24
C SER A 327 6.46 -0.71 -27.80
N SER A 328 7.18 -0.11 -28.76
CA SER A 328 8.03 1.06 -28.50
C SER A 328 7.27 2.31 -28.08
N THR A 329 5.93 2.29 -28.16
CA THR A 329 4.99 3.33 -27.73
C THR A 329 4.15 2.92 -26.53
N ALA A 330 4.44 1.77 -25.90
CA ALA A 330 3.71 1.31 -24.72
C ALA A 330 3.82 2.36 -23.58
N LYS A 331 2.76 2.45 -22.78
CA LYS A 331 2.73 3.24 -21.55
C LYS A 331 3.00 2.34 -20.36
N PHE A 332 3.82 2.82 -19.42
CA PHE A 332 4.21 2.07 -18.25
C PHE A 332 4.40 2.96 -17.03
N VAL A 333 4.43 2.34 -15.85
CA VAL A 333 4.74 3.01 -14.57
C VAL A 333 5.89 2.30 -13.87
N VAL A 334 6.64 3.04 -13.05
CA VAL A 334 7.66 2.50 -12.13
C VAL A 334 7.08 2.52 -10.73
N GLU A 335 6.94 1.36 -10.10
CA GLU A 335 6.20 1.17 -8.85
C GLU A 335 6.88 0.12 -7.97
N ASN A 336 6.42 -0.04 -6.72
CA ASN A 336 6.94 -1.11 -5.86
C ASN A 336 6.71 -2.50 -6.48
N ASP A 337 7.56 -3.47 -6.12
CA ASP A 337 7.36 -4.87 -6.52
C ASP A 337 6.13 -5.46 -5.79
N ASN A 338 4.96 -5.32 -6.41
CA ASN A 338 3.64 -5.69 -5.88
C ASN A 338 3.52 -7.16 -5.49
N ASP A 339 4.47 -8.01 -5.89
CA ASP A 339 4.55 -9.41 -5.50
C ASP A 339 5.21 -9.61 -4.13
N LYS A 340 5.75 -8.57 -3.49
CA LYS A 340 6.63 -8.72 -2.32
C LYS A 340 6.05 -8.17 -1.03
N ILE A 341 6.20 -8.98 0.02
CA ILE A 341 6.08 -8.55 1.41
C ILE A 341 7.40 -8.82 2.10
N LEU A 342 7.96 -7.82 2.77
CA LEU A 342 9.18 -7.90 3.53
C LEU A 342 8.87 -8.18 5.00
N LEU A 343 9.67 -9.03 5.64
CA LEU A 343 9.61 -9.32 7.07
C LEU A 343 10.99 -9.11 7.71
N ARG A 344 10.99 -8.36 8.81
CA ARG A 344 12.11 -8.29 9.74
C ARG A 344 11.64 -8.74 11.11
N THR A 345 12.32 -9.74 11.65
CA THR A 345 12.17 -10.17 13.05
C THR A 345 13.47 -9.91 13.80
N SER A 346 13.37 -9.51 15.06
CA SER A 346 14.55 -9.22 15.87
C SER A 346 15.42 -10.47 16.09
N GLY A 347 16.71 -10.27 16.38
CA GLY A 347 17.65 -11.37 16.58
C GLY A 347 18.08 -12.11 15.30
N THR A 348 17.75 -11.60 14.10
CA THR A 348 18.15 -12.20 12.82
C THR A 348 18.89 -11.22 11.90
N THR A 349 19.86 -11.72 11.14
CA THR A 349 20.57 -11.00 10.07
C THR A 349 19.91 -11.15 8.70
N SER A 350 18.78 -11.84 8.62
CA SER A 350 18.05 -12.07 7.37
C SER A 350 16.97 -11.03 7.15
N LEU A 351 16.82 -10.59 5.90
CA LEU A 351 15.60 -9.95 5.43
C LEU A 351 14.78 -11.02 4.71
N TYR A 352 13.65 -11.39 5.30
CA TYR A 352 12.76 -12.39 4.73
C TYR A 352 11.86 -11.67 3.73
N ASN A 353 11.68 -12.26 2.55
CA ASN A 353 10.78 -11.74 1.54
C ASN A 353 9.81 -12.82 1.09
N TYR A 354 8.52 -12.50 1.11
CA TYR A 354 7.46 -13.37 0.65
C TYR A 354 7.04 -12.96 -0.76
N SER A 355 7.01 -13.92 -1.68
CA SER A 355 6.40 -13.79 -3.00
C SER A 355 4.92 -14.20 -2.92
N ILE A 356 4.01 -13.28 -3.23
CA ILE A 356 2.57 -13.51 -3.17
C ILE A 356 2.14 -14.50 -4.27
N ALA A 357 2.55 -14.27 -5.51
CA ALA A 357 2.25 -15.13 -6.65
C ALA A 357 2.98 -16.47 -6.59
N GLY A 358 4.23 -16.48 -6.09
CA GLY A 358 5.00 -17.71 -5.90
C GLY A 358 4.62 -18.51 -4.66
N ASN A 359 3.88 -17.91 -3.71
CA ASN A 359 3.59 -18.46 -2.39
C ASN A 359 4.85 -19.07 -1.74
N ALA A 360 5.89 -18.26 -1.59
CA ALA A 360 7.18 -18.72 -1.07
C ALA A 360 7.93 -17.61 -0.35
N TRP A 361 8.63 -17.96 0.73
CA TRP A 361 9.62 -17.08 1.34
C TRP A 361 11.00 -17.33 0.77
N ASP A 362 11.78 -16.26 0.67
CA ASP A 362 13.18 -16.24 0.28
C ASP A 362 13.96 -15.30 1.21
N ILE A 363 15.27 -15.50 1.29
CA ILE A 363 16.21 -14.70 2.09
C ILE A 363 17.39 -14.17 1.24
N THR A 364 17.37 -14.40 -0.08
CA THR A 364 18.50 -14.12 -0.98
C THR A 364 18.26 -12.94 -1.92
N THR A 365 16.99 -12.57 -2.16
CA THR A 365 16.62 -11.46 -3.06
C THR A 365 17.17 -10.12 -2.58
N TRP A 366 17.29 -9.93 -1.27
CA TRP A 366 17.74 -8.68 -0.68
C TRP A 366 19.03 -8.87 0.11
N ALA A 367 19.88 -7.85 0.12
CA ALA A 367 21.11 -7.88 0.89
C ALA A 367 20.81 -8.07 2.39
N ALA A 368 21.59 -8.93 3.05
CA ALA A 368 21.46 -9.21 4.46
C ALA A 368 21.74 -7.94 5.30
N PRO A 369 20.78 -7.49 6.11
CA PRO A 369 21.01 -6.40 7.05
C PRO A 369 21.72 -6.87 8.33
N VAL A 370 22.20 -5.91 9.14
CA VAL A 370 22.72 -6.20 10.48
C VAL A 370 21.58 -6.69 11.38
N ALA A 371 21.91 -7.51 12.39
CA ALA A 371 20.94 -7.90 13.42
C ALA A 371 20.46 -6.66 14.19
N HIS A 372 19.17 -6.65 14.54
CA HIS A 372 18.55 -5.59 15.32
C HIS A 372 17.91 -6.16 16.59
N GLY A 373 17.79 -5.32 17.62
CA GLY A 373 17.12 -5.64 18.87
C GLY A 373 15.59 -5.56 18.78
N ALA A 374 14.92 -5.78 19.91
CA ALA A 374 13.47 -5.61 20.05
C ALA A 374 13.02 -4.16 19.75
N GLY A 375 11.73 -3.96 19.49
CA GLY A 375 11.12 -2.67 19.15
C GLY A 375 11.39 -2.23 17.71
N ASN A 376 11.57 -3.18 16.79
CA ASN A 376 11.86 -2.88 15.40
C ASN A 376 10.63 -2.34 14.66
N VAL A 377 10.84 -1.30 13.87
CA VAL A 377 9.83 -0.77 12.96
C VAL A 377 10.45 -0.72 11.57
N ALA A 378 9.73 -1.31 10.62
CA ALA A 378 10.03 -1.19 9.21
C ALA A 378 8.87 -0.44 8.56
N ALA A 379 9.19 0.60 7.80
CA ALA A 379 8.21 1.38 7.06
C ALA A 379 8.77 1.68 5.68
N GLN A 380 7.86 1.83 4.72
CA GLN A 380 8.21 2.35 3.40
C GLN A 380 8.45 3.87 3.49
N SER A 381 9.46 4.37 2.78
CA SER A 381 9.64 5.81 2.56
C SER A 381 8.61 6.30 1.53
N PHE A 382 7.52 6.92 1.99
CA PHE A 382 6.45 7.45 1.13
C PHE A 382 6.81 8.81 0.50
N GLY A 383 7.93 8.85 -0.23
CA GLY A 383 8.29 10.05 -1.01
C GLY A 383 9.11 11.09 -0.24
N ILE A 384 10.15 10.66 0.48
CA ILE A 384 11.28 11.58 0.71
C ILE A 384 11.93 11.82 -0.66
N GLY A 385 11.63 12.96 -1.27
CA GLY A 385 12.35 13.43 -2.45
C GLY A 385 13.83 13.55 -2.12
N TRP A 386 14.69 13.08 -3.04
CA TRP A 386 16.12 13.10 -2.81
C TRP A 386 16.62 14.54 -2.65
N ASP A 387 17.29 14.85 -1.53
CA ASP A 387 17.93 16.14 -1.32
C ASP A 387 19.12 16.26 -2.28
N SER A 388 18.95 17.09 -3.31
CA SER A 388 19.97 17.32 -4.35
C SER A 388 21.27 17.91 -3.83
N THR A 389 21.29 18.42 -2.59
CA THR A 389 22.43 19.07 -1.93
C THR A 389 23.09 18.25 -0.82
N ALA A 390 22.46 17.16 -0.37
CA ALA A 390 23.06 16.29 0.63
C ALA A 390 24.10 15.36 -0.02
N THR A 391 25.38 15.60 0.28
CA THR A 391 26.33 14.49 0.33
C THR A 391 25.77 13.46 1.31
N PRO A 392 25.91 12.13 1.04
CA PRO A 392 25.35 11.11 1.91
C PRO A 392 26.01 11.19 3.29
N SER A 393 25.43 11.99 4.19
CA SER A 393 25.86 12.13 5.56
C SER A 393 25.19 11.00 6.33
N SER A 394 26.01 10.20 6.99
CA SER A 394 25.63 9.03 7.78
C SER A 394 24.84 9.38 9.06
N THR A 395 24.26 10.57 9.18
CA THR A 395 23.84 11.10 10.49
C THR A 395 22.55 11.92 10.54
N SER A 396 21.71 12.01 9.50
CA SER A 396 20.36 12.58 9.68
C SER A 396 19.32 12.05 8.71
N SER A 397 18.27 11.44 9.27
CA SER A 397 17.00 11.04 8.64
C SER A 397 17.14 10.11 7.43
N GLY A 398 17.30 8.81 7.74
CA GLY A 398 17.47 7.72 6.79
C GLY A 398 16.28 7.54 5.84
N ALA A 399 16.43 8.08 4.64
CA ALA A 399 15.68 7.62 3.48
C ALA A 399 16.19 6.23 3.06
N VAL A 400 15.30 5.26 2.98
CA VAL A 400 15.58 3.99 2.31
C VAL A 400 15.70 4.28 0.81
N THR A 401 16.94 4.32 0.31
CA THR A 401 17.19 4.06 -1.11
C THR A 401 17.60 2.59 -1.23
N PRO A 402 17.17 1.84 -2.26
CA PRO A 402 17.57 0.44 -2.44
C PRO A 402 19.08 0.23 -2.63
N ALA A 403 19.89 1.30 -2.61
CA ALA A 403 21.32 1.26 -2.76
C ALA A 403 22.07 0.84 -1.47
N THR A 404 21.49 0.97 -0.27
CA THR A 404 22.15 0.53 0.98
C THR A 404 21.16 0.06 2.05
N SER A 405 21.48 -1.11 2.64
CA SER A 405 21.05 -1.65 3.93
C SER A 405 19.78 -1.07 4.60
N MET A 406 18.71 -1.87 4.67
CA MET A 406 17.57 -1.63 5.58
C MET A 406 17.99 -1.89 7.04
N CYS A 407 18.27 -0.83 7.81
CA CYS A 407 18.30 -0.92 9.27
C CYS A 407 17.91 0.44 9.87
N TRP A 408 16.72 0.51 10.46
CA TRP A 408 16.43 1.52 11.46
C TRP A 408 16.40 0.81 12.82
N THR A 409 17.55 0.81 13.49
CA THR A 409 17.57 0.74 14.95
C THR A 409 17.56 2.18 15.42
N LEU A 410 16.49 2.63 16.08
CA LEU A 410 16.65 3.69 17.08
C LEU A 410 17.56 3.08 18.15
N PRO A 411 18.80 3.56 18.35
CA PRO A 411 19.48 3.22 19.58
C PRO A 411 18.65 3.90 20.68
N VAL A 412 17.95 3.12 21.50
CA VAL A 412 17.66 3.55 22.86
C VAL A 412 19.02 3.45 23.56
N PRO A 413 19.74 4.55 23.83
CA PRO A 413 20.96 4.43 24.60
C PRO A 413 20.56 3.87 25.98
N PRO A 414 21.33 2.93 26.56
CA PRO A 414 21.09 2.49 27.92
C PRO A 414 21.07 3.73 28.81
N LEU A 415 19.99 3.91 29.57
CA LEU A 415 19.90 4.93 30.61
C LEU A 415 20.99 4.65 31.64
N ALA A 416 22.16 5.27 31.43
CA ALA A 416 23.16 5.39 32.47
C ALA A 416 22.57 6.28 33.56
N LEU A 417 22.44 5.71 34.76
CA LEU A 417 22.04 6.40 35.97
C LEU A 417 23.10 7.46 36.29
N GLY A 418 22.91 8.70 35.84
CA GLY A 418 23.85 9.78 36.13
C GLY A 418 23.65 11.04 35.28
N ALA A 419 23.13 12.09 35.93
CA ALA A 419 23.06 13.49 35.51
C ALA A 419 22.24 13.81 34.23
N MET A 420 21.03 14.35 34.43
CA MET A 420 20.31 15.09 33.39
C MET A 420 21.09 16.37 33.05
N PRO A 421 21.36 16.67 31.76
CA PRO A 421 21.74 18.02 31.38
C PRO A 421 20.50 18.92 31.47
N SER A 422 20.58 19.96 32.29
CA SER A 422 19.58 21.02 32.35
C SER A 422 19.44 21.67 30.97
N LEU A 423 18.23 21.65 30.40
CA LEU A 423 17.86 22.55 29.32
C LEU A 423 17.87 23.98 29.85
N THR A 424 18.97 24.71 29.66
CA THR A 424 19.06 26.14 29.90
C THR A 424 18.28 26.85 28.80
N ALA A 425 17.08 27.36 29.14
CA ALA A 425 16.36 28.28 28.28
C ALA A 425 17.19 29.55 28.07
N SER A 426 17.44 29.92 26.82
CA SER A 426 17.99 31.24 26.48
C SER A 426 16.94 32.32 26.85
N PRO A 427 17.32 33.41 27.55
CA PRO A 427 16.37 34.41 28.01
C PRO A 427 15.76 35.19 26.83
N ALA A 428 14.43 35.23 26.83
CA ALA A 428 13.65 36.11 25.97
C ALA A 428 14.01 37.57 26.24
N ASN A 429 14.30 38.31 25.17
CA ASN A 429 14.54 39.74 25.22
C ASN A 429 13.25 40.46 25.63
N SER A 430 13.30 41.15 26.76
CA SER A 430 12.18 41.81 27.42
C SER A 430 11.90 43.19 26.83
N SER A 431 10.68 43.41 26.34
CA SER A 431 10.02 44.72 26.43
C SER A 431 8.49 44.53 26.57
N PRO A 432 7.85 45.10 27.61
CA PRO A 432 6.41 44.95 27.85
C PRO A 432 5.61 46.02 27.11
N PRO A 433 4.46 45.71 26.49
CA PRO A 433 3.49 46.73 26.10
C PRO A 433 2.66 47.16 27.32
N ALA A 434 2.51 48.47 27.49
CA ALA A 434 1.79 49.13 28.59
C ALA A 434 0.26 48.90 28.56
N PRO A 435 -0.46 49.09 29.69
CA PRO A 435 -1.90 48.82 29.80
C PRO A 435 -2.75 50.08 29.66
N VAL A 436 -3.73 50.07 28.74
CA VAL A 436 -4.92 50.96 28.71
C VAL A 436 -5.97 50.16 27.92
N GLY A 437 -7.14 49.77 28.44
CA GLY A 437 -8.22 50.61 28.96
C GLY A 437 -9.36 50.62 27.93
N ALA A 438 -10.50 50.05 28.29
CA ALA A 438 -11.70 49.83 27.47
C ALA A 438 -12.25 51.08 26.75
N ILE A 439 -13.02 50.88 25.67
CA ILE A 439 -14.28 51.58 25.30
C ILE A 439 -14.87 50.90 24.03
N TYR A 440 -16.01 50.23 24.17
CA TYR A 440 -17.06 50.11 23.14
C TYR A 440 -17.84 51.45 23.11
N PRO A 441 -18.46 51.93 22.00
CA PRO A 441 -19.62 51.26 21.37
C PRO A 441 -19.78 51.59 19.84
N PRO A 442 -20.99 51.60 19.23
CA PRO A 442 -21.61 50.48 18.55
C PRO A 442 -21.91 50.77 17.04
N ARG A 443 -22.23 49.74 16.25
CA ARG A 443 -23.17 49.91 15.13
C ARG A 443 -24.14 48.74 15.06
N LEU A 444 -25.39 49.10 15.33
CA LEU A 444 -26.64 48.37 15.13
C LEU A 444 -27.02 48.41 13.63
N VAL A 445 -27.59 47.27 13.15
CA VAL A 445 -28.80 47.16 12.29
C VAL A 445 -28.60 47.57 10.81
N ASP A 446 -29.05 46.86 9.76
CA ASP A 446 -30.11 45.88 9.45
C ASP A 446 -29.50 44.69 8.65
N GLY A 447 -30.08 43.51 8.44
CA GLY A 447 -31.43 42.98 8.59
C GLY A 447 -31.60 41.85 7.55
N ILE A 448 -32.27 40.76 7.91
CA ILE A 448 -33.26 40.01 7.12
C ILE A 448 -33.72 38.83 7.99
N SER A 449 -35.02 38.82 8.24
CA SER A 449 -35.80 37.73 8.78
C SER A 449 -36.78 37.27 7.70
N SER A 450 -36.83 35.97 7.45
CA SER A 450 -38.05 35.15 7.31
C SER A 450 -37.61 33.71 7.12
#